data_AF-A0A8J6WMN3-F1
#
_entry.id   AF-A0A8J6WMN3-F1
#
_cell.length_a   1.000
_cell.length_b   1.000
_cell.length_c   1.000
_cell.angle_alpha   90.00
_cell.angle_beta   90.00
_cell.angle_gamma   90.00
#
_symmetry.space_group_name_H-M   'P 1'
#
loop_
_entity.id
_entity.type
_entity.pdbx_description
1 polymer ?
#
loop_
_entity_poly.entity_id
_entity_poly.type
_entity_poly.pdbx_seq_one_letter_code
_entity_poly.pdbx_strand_id
1 'polypeptide(L)'
;MPAKTTAQRQKVLVLNIRGGSALPELRTTFPEAELTVVESSQIASWLSADEATLVDWQQAIGWLRQGGFDAAIILTAPGQSPYTLGYLCYLAGIPIRVGRSSEFGGQVLSHCAPPAQDDNALVDLLRGSGRSLAPALR
;
A
#
# COMPACT_ATOMS: atom_id res chain seq x y z
N MET A 1 16.87 -6.67 16.44
CA MET A 1 15.73 -7.09 15.60
C MET A 1 16.15 -8.36 14.88
N PRO A 2 15.41 -9.48 14.97
CA PRO A 2 15.86 -10.71 14.30
C PRO A 2 15.75 -10.50 12.79
N ALA A 3 16.83 -10.79 12.08
CA ALA A 3 16.84 -10.81 10.63
C ALA A 3 15.80 -11.84 10.15
N LYS A 4 14.83 -11.41 9.33
CA LYS A 4 13.88 -12.33 8.70
C LYS A 4 14.69 -13.33 7.86
N THR A 5 14.63 -14.60 8.26
CA THR A 5 15.25 -15.73 7.57
C THR A 5 14.72 -15.83 6.15
N THR A 6 15.60 -16.15 5.20
CA THR A 6 15.47 -16.16 3.73
C THR A 6 14.35 -17.05 3.14
N ALA A 7 13.41 -17.56 3.94
CA ALA A 7 12.36 -18.50 3.53
C ALA A 7 10.92 -17.92 3.60
N GLN A 8 10.71 -16.73 4.15
CA GLN A 8 9.36 -16.16 4.29
C GLN A 8 9.00 -15.31 3.06
N ARG A 9 7.90 -15.64 2.38
CA ARG A 9 7.35 -14.82 1.30
C ARG A 9 7.06 -13.41 1.80
N GLN A 10 7.35 -12.42 0.97
CA GLN A 10 7.04 -11.02 1.26
C GLN A 10 5.53 -10.84 1.33
N LYS A 11 5.04 -10.22 2.41
CA LYS A 11 3.62 -9.93 2.59
C LYS A 11 3.33 -8.52 2.08
N VAL A 12 2.56 -8.40 1.01
CA VAL A 12 2.25 -7.12 0.36
C VAL A 12 0.77 -6.82 0.49
N LEU A 13 0.48 -5.68 1.12
CA LEU A 13 -0.87 -5.12 1.19
C LEU A 13 -1.15 -4.31 -0.07
N VAL A 14 -2.33 -4.49 -0.66
CA VAL A 14 -2.81 -3.71 -1.81
C VAL A 14 -4.09 -3.01 -1.38
N LEU A 15 -4.04 -1.69 -1.28
CA LEU A 15 -5.18 -0.85 -0.95
C LEU A 15 -5.77 -0.28 -2.23
N ASN A 16 -6.89 -0.84 -2.67
CA ASN A 16 -7.50 -0.51 -3.95
C ASN A 16 -8.74 0.38 -3.77
N ILE A 17 -8.53 1.69 -3.91
CA ILE A 17 -9.61 2.70 -3.83
C ILE A 17 -10.09 3.18 -5.20
N ARG A 18 -9.34 2.91 -6.28
CA ARG A 18 -9.72 3.20 -7.68
C ARG A 18 -10.99 2.46 -8.12
N GLY A 19 -11.20 1.24 -7.60
CA GLY A 19 -12.15 0.28 -8.17
C GLY A 19 -11.56 -0.49 -9.37
N GLY A 20 -12.11 -1.67 -9.66
CA GLY A 20 -11.57 -2.62 -10.65
C GLY A 20 -10.52 -3.58 -10.06
N SER A 21 -10.08 -4.59 -10.81
CA SER A 21 -9.13 -5.60 -10.32
C SER A 21 -7.71 -5.31 -10.80
N ALA A 22 -6.83 -4.84 -9.91
CA ALA A 22 -5.39 -4.68 -10.17
C ALA A 22 -4.58 -5.95 -9.83
N LEU A 23 -5.28 -7.02 -9.46
CA LEU A 23 -4.68 -8.28 -9.01
C LEU A 23 -3.86 -8.99 -10.09
N PRO A 24 -4.32 -9.10 -11.35
CA PRO A 24 -3.57 -9.80 -12.38
C PRO A 24 -2.19 -9.16 -12.62
N GLU A 25 -2.12 -7.83 -12.80
CA GLU A 25 -0.87 -7.14 -13.06
C GLU A 25 0.10 -7.24 -11.86
N LEU A 26 -0.44 -7.13 -10.64
CA LEU A 26 0.37 -7.24 -9.43
C LEU A 26 0.89 -8.65 -9.21
N ARG A 27 0.10 -9.70 -9.51
CA ARG A 27 0.57 -11.10 -9.45
C ARG A 27 1.64 -11.39 -10.49
N THR A 28 1.53 -10.82 -11.69
CA THR A 28 2.59 -10.93 -12.71
C THR A 28 3.86 -10.19 -12.27
N THR A 29 3.73 -9.06 -11.60
CA THR A 29 4.87 -8.25 -11.14
C THR A 29 5.55 -8.85 -9.90
N PHE A 30 4.78 -9.46 -9.01
CA PHE A 30 5.24 -10.04 -7.74
C PHE A 30 4.78 -11.50 -7.58
N PRO A 31 5.30 -12.43 -8.40
CA PRO A 31 4.82 -13.82 -8.41
C PRO A 31 5.05 -14.56 -7.08
N GLU A 32 6.08 -14.16 -6.33
CA GLU A 32 6.45 -14.79 -5.05
C GLU A 32 5.90 -14.07 -3.81
N ALA A 33 5.21 -12.93 -3.98
CA ALA A 33 4.64 -12.19 -2.85
C ALA A 33 3.28 -12.75 -2.44
N GLU A 34 3.03 -12.78 -1.13
CA GLU A 34 1.70 -13.00 -0.57
C GLU A 34 0.93 -11.68 -0.64
N LEU A 35 0.00 -11.58 -1.60
CA LEU A 35 -0.81 -10.37 -1.81
C LEU A 35 -2.09 -10.44 -0.98
N THR A 36 -2.31 -9.44 -0.13
CA THR A 36 -3.59 -9.18 0.54
C THR A 36 -4.23 -7.93 -0.07
N VAL A 37 -5.36 -8.08 -0.73
CA VAL A 37 -6.09 -6.94 -1.33
C VAL A 37 -7.21 -6.52 -0.42
N VAL A 38 -7.29 -5.21 -0.18
CA VAL A 38 -8.38 -4.56 0.51
C VAL A 38 -9.07 -3.66 -0.49
N GLU A 39 -10.31 -4.03 -0.82
CA GLU A 39 -11.12 -3.30 -1.79
C GLU A 39 -11.75 -2.04 -1.18
N SER A 40 -12.23 -1.17 -2.04
CA SER A 40 -12.76 0.15 -1.69
C SER A 40 -13.86 0.11 -0.61
N SER A 41 -14.70 -0.91 -0.58
CA SER A 41 -15.75 -1.06 0.44
C SER A 41 -15.20 -1.28 1.85
N GLN A 42 -14.14 -2.07 1.99
CA GLN A 42 -13.47 -2.26 3.28
C GLN A 42 -12.61 -1.05 3.63
N ILE A 43 -12.01 -0.36 2.64
CA ILE A 43 -11.30 0.89 2.89
C ILE A 43 -12.28 2.00 3.36
N ALA A 44 -13.50 2.03 2.84
CA ALA A 44 -14.51 3.02 3.21
C ALA A 44 -14.88 2.95 4.71
N SER A 45 -14.85 1.76 5.32
CA SER A 45 -15.05 1.62 6.77
C SER A 45 -13.89 2.18 7.58
N TRP A 46 -12.71 2.34 6.96
CA TRP A 46 -11.58 3.04 7.57
C TRP A 46 -11.61 4.53 7.29
N LEU A 47 -12.07 5.00 6.12
CA LEU A 47 -11.84 6.40 5.72
C LEU A 47 -13.00 7.38 6.01
N SER A 48 -14.05 6.96 6.71
CA SER A 48 -15.29 7.75 6.88
C SER A 48 -15.91 8.13 5.53
N ALA A 49 -16.75 7.25 4.98
CA ALA A 49 -17.54 7.58 3.80
C ALA A 49 -18.84 8.36 4.13
N ASP A 50 -19.20 8.46 5.41
CA ASP A 50 -20.44 9.08 5.92
C ASP A 50 -20.16 9.85 7.22
N GLU A 51 -20.81 11.01 7.41
CA GLU A 51 -20.74 11.84 8.63
C GLU A 51 -21.34 11.13 9.86
N ALA A 52 -22.24 10.17 9.66
CA ALA A 52 -22.91 9.44 10.74
C ALA A 52 -22.06 8.31 11.36
N THR A 53 -20.93 7.94 10.75
CA THR A 53 -20.13 6.78 11.18
C THR A 53 -18.84 7.24 11.83
N LEU A 54 -18.67 6.96 13.12
CA LEU A 54 -17.38 7.13 13.80
C LEU A 54 -16.39 6.10 13.25
N VAL A 55 -15.29 6.58 12.69
CA VAL A 55 -14.18 5.72 12.27
C VAL A 55 -13.37 5.26 13.47
N ASP A 56 -13.27 3.94 13.63
CA ASP A 56 -12.30 3.34 14.55
C ASP A 56 -10.95 3.13 13.86
N TRP A 57 -10.14 4.19 13.88
CA TRP A 57 -8.76 4.12 13.37
C TRP A 57 -7.88 3.15 14.15
N GLN A 58 -8.14 2.92 15.44
CA GLN A 58 -7.34 2.01 16.24
C GLN A 58 -7.57 0.57 15.79
N GLN A 59 -8.81 0.20 15.47
CA GLN A 59 -9.13 -1.10 14.89
C GLN A 59 -8.44 -1.31 13.54
N ALA A 60 -8.49 -0.31 12.64
CA ALA A 60 -7.83 -0.38 11.34
C ALA A 60 -6.30 -0.53 11.48
N ILE A 61 -5.67 0.31 12.31
CA ILE A 61 -4.23 0.25 12.60
C ILE A 61 -3.85 -1.10 13.22
N GLY A 62 -4.68 -1.61 14.14
CA GLY A 62 -4.48 -2.91 14.78
C GLY A 62 -4.47 -4.05 13.78
N TRP A 63 -5.47 -4.09 12.88
CA TRP A 63 -5.55 -5.10 11.81
C TRP A 63 -4.34 -5.01 10.86
N LEU A 64 -3.98 -3.81 10.41
CA LEU A 64 -2.82 -3.58 9.53
C LEU A 64 -1.52 -4.04 10.19
N ARG A 65 -1.33 -3.74 11.47
CA ARG A 65 -0.14 -4.12 12.24
C ARG A 65 -0.06 -5.63 12.43
N GLN A 66 -1.16 -6.29 12.77
CA GLN A 66 -1.24 -7.75 12.90
C GLN A 66 -0.95 -8.47 11.58
N GLY A 67 -1.28 -7.86 10.44
CA GLY A 67 -0.96 -8.38 9.13
C GLY A 67 0.56 -8.54 8.87
N GLY A 68 1.40 -7.74 9.55
CA GLY A 68 2.86 -7.86 9.45
C GLY A 68 3.41 -7.62 8.04
N PHE A 69 2.77 -6.72 7.30
CA PHE A 69 3.09 -6.43 5.90
C PHE A 69 4.47 -5.78 5.75
N ASP A 70 5.22 -6.25 4.75
CA ASP A 70 6.51 -5.69 4.36
C ASP A 70 6.35 -4.44 3.50
N ALA A 71 5.25 -4.36 2.75
CA ALA A 71 4.93 -3.22 1.91
C ALA A 71 3.41 -3.01 1.75
N ALA A 72 3.04 -1.77 1.44
CA ALA A 72 1.70 -1.38 1.01
C ALA A 72 1.76 -0.69 -0.35
N ILE A 73 0.89 -1.10 -1.27
CA ILE A 73 0.66 -0.49 -2.57
C ILE A 73 -0.70 0.20 -2.53
N ILE A 74 -0.75 1.49 -2.79
CA ILE A 74 -1.96 2.32 -2.67
C ILE A 74 -2.40 2.75 -4.07
N LEU A 75 -3.54 2.23 -4.50
CA LEU A 75 -4.11 2.45 -5.84
C LEU A 75 -5.29 3.40 -5.75
N THR A 76 -5.06 4.68 -6.00
CA THR A 76 -6.08 5.73 -6.00
C THR A 76 -6.69 5.94 -7.38
N ALA A 77 -7.97 6.34 -7.42
CA ALA A 77 -8.54 6.93 -8.64
C ALA A 77 -7.94 8.33 -8.89
N PRO A 78 -8.00 8.85 -10.13
CA PRO A 78 -7.60 10.23 -10.42
C PRO A 78 -8.26 11.23 -9.46
N GLY A 79 -7.47 12.14 -8.89
CA GLY A 79 -7.93 13.14 -7.94
C GLY A 79 -8.10 12.66 -6.49
N GLN A 80 -7.96 11.36 -6.20
CA GLN A 80 -7.93 10.86 -4.83
C GLN A 80 -6.51 10.85 -4.26
N SER A 81 -6.37 11.31 -3.01
CA SER A 81 -5.09 11.34 -2.32
C SER A 81 -4.73 9.97 -1.71
N PRO A 82 -3.50 9.46 -1.93
CA PRO A 82 -3.05 8.22 -1.30
C PRO A 82 -2.61 8.43 0.16
N TYR A 83 -2.43 9.69 0.58
CA TYR A 83 -1.68 10.00 1.79
C TYR A 83 -2.39 9.61 3.09
N THR A 84 -3.72 9.65 3.14
CA THR A 84 -4.46 9.18 4.32
C THR A 84 -4.20 7.69 4.58
N LEU A 85 -4.27 6.85 3.54
CA LEU A 85 -3.94 5.43 3.66
C LEU A 85 -2.45 5.20 3.90
N GLY A 86 -1.58 5.98 3.24
CA GLY A 86 -0.14 5.94 3.49
C GLY A 86 0.18 6.22 4.96
N TYR A 87 -0.54 7.16 5.56
CA TYR A 87 -0.35 7.51 6.97
C TYR A 87 -0.82 6.40 7.91
N LEU A 88 -1.94 5.73 7.61
CA LEU A 88 -2.39 4.56 8.37
C LEU A 88 -1.39 3.41 8.30
N CYS A 89 -0.85 3.12 7.11
CA CYS A 89 0.20 2.12 6.93
C CYS A 89 1.46 2.50 7.72
N TYR A 90 1.82 3.79 7.76
CA TYR A 90 2.92 4.28 8.56
C TYR A 90 2.69 4.03 10.06
N LEU A 91 1.51 4.38 10.60
CA LEU A 91 1.14 4.15 12.00
C LEU A 91 1.09 2.65 12.35
N ALA A 92 0.74 1.80 11.39
CA ALA A 92 0.77 0.35 11.52
C ALA A 92 2.19 -0.25 11.49
N GLY A 93 3.21 0.55 11.15
CA GLY A 93 4.61 0.13 11.08
C GLY A 93 5.02 -0.52 9.76
N ILE A 94 4.24 -0.36 8.68
CA ILE A 94 4.55 -0.91 7.36
C ILE A 94 5.65 -0.05 6.72
N PRO A 95 6.86 -0.57 6.47
CA PRO A 95 8.02 0.25 6.17
C PRO A 95 8.02 0.79 4.72
N ILE A 96 7.48 0.02 3.77
CA ILE A 96 7.42 0.41 2.36
C ILE A 96 5.98 0.77 1.99
N ARG A 97 5.76 1.98 1.48
CA ARG A 97 4.44 2.53 1.17
C ARG A 97 4.52 3.22 -0.18
N VAL A 98 3.99 2.55 -1.19
CA VAL A 98 4.08 2.95 -2.60
C VAL A 98 2.73 3.52 -3.03
N GLY A 99 2.75 4.66 -3.71
CA GLY A 99 1.55 5.25 -4.27
C GLY A 99 1.86 6.22 -5.39
N ARG A 100 0.81 6.81 -5.97
CA ARG A 100 0.90 7.86 -6.98
C ARG A 100 0.21 9.11 -6.46
N SER A 101 0.87 10.26 -6.54
CA SER A 101 0.23 11.54 -6.22
C SER A 101 0.86 12.69 -6.99
N SER A 102 0.02 13.68 -7.33
CA SER A 102 0.44 15.01 -7.80
C SER A 102 0.68 16.00 -6.66
N GLU A 103 0.36 15.61 -5.42
CA GLU A 103 0.45 16.46 -4.22
C GLU A 103 1.78 16.22 -3.50
N PHE A 104 2.15 17.15 -2.61
CA PHE A 104 3.25 16.94 -1.67
C PHE A 104 2.72 16.33 -0.37
N GLY A 105 3.17 15.12 -0.03
CA GLY A 105 2.86 14.48 1.26
C GLY A 105 4.10 14.03 2.04
N GLY A 106 5.25 14.65 1.77
CA GLY A 106 6.52 14.35 2.44
C GLY A 106 6.87 12.85 2.42
N GLN A 107 7.26 12.31 3.57
CA GLN A 107 7.71 10.92 3.73
C GLN A 107 6.59 9.93 4.08
N VAL A 108 5.32 10.35 3.99
CA VAL A 108 4.17 9.47 4.25
C VAL A 108 4.16 8.31 3.26
N LEU A 109 4.38 8.58 1.97
CA LEU A 109 4.80 7.54 1.03
C LEU A 109 6.32 7.40 1.10
N SER A 110 6.82 6.17 1.09
CA SER A 110 8.27 5.95 0.93
C SER A 110 8.70 5.98 -0.53
N HIS A 111 7.77 5.68 -1.44
CA HIS A 111 7.97 5.75 -2.88
C HIS A 111 6.74 6.38 -3.53
N CYS A 112 6.91 7.51 -4.20
CA CYS A 112 5.82 8.20 -4.89
C CYS A 112 6.11 8.21 -6.40
N ALA A 113 5.23 7.59 -7.18
CA ALA A 113 5.24 7.76 -8.62
C ALA A 113 4.60 9.11 -8.98
N PRO A 114 5.12 9.83 -9.98
CA PRO A 114 4.44 11.02 -10.49
C PRO A 114 3.06 10.64 -11.06
N PRO A 115 2.12 11.60 -11.14
CA PRO A 115 0.85 11.40 -11.84
C PRO A 115 1.12 11.12 -13.33
N ALA A 116 1.18 9.85 -13.71
CA ALA A 116 1.37 9.43 -15.09
C ALA A 116 0.04 9.39 -15.85
N GLN A 117 0.10 9.60 -17.17
CA GLN A 117 -1.05 9.44 -18.06
C GLN A 117 -1.49 7.97 -18.18
N ASP A 118 -0.64 7.00 -17.80
CA ASP A 118 -0.91 5.57 -17.80
C ASP A 118 -0.50 4.88 -16.48
N ASP A 119 -0.91 3.61 -16.33
CA ASP A 119 -0.65 2.80 -15.12
C ASP A 119 0.79 2.24 -15.07
N ASN A 120 1.60 2.45 -16.12
CA ASN A 120 2.94 1.87 -16.25
C ASN A 120 3.96 2.47 -15.28
N ALA A 121 3.86 3.77 -14.96
CA ALA A 121 4.81 4.41 -14.04
C ALA A 121 4.78 3.81 -12.63
N LEU A 122 3.59 3.37 -12.18
CA LEU A 122 3.47 2.68 -10.89
C LEU A 122 4.07 1.28 -10.99
N VAL A 123 3.83 0.55 -12.08
CA VAL A 123 4.42 -0.78 -12.32
C VAL A 123 5.94 -0.71 -12.40
N ASP A 124 6.52 0.31 -13.04
CA ASP A 124 7.97 0.50 -13.12
C ASP A 124 8.55 0.85 -11.75
N LEU A 125 7.88 1.70 -10.98
CA LEU A 125 8.25 1.97 -9.59
C LEU A 125 8.20 0.68 -8.76
N LEU A 126 7.16 -0.13 -8.93
CA LEU A 126 6.98 -1.42 -8.27
C LEU A 126 8.05 -2.44 -8.69
N ARG A 127 8.48 -2.45 -9.95
CA ARG A 127 9.56 -3.32 -10.45
C ARG A 127 10.94 -2.89 -9.93
N GLY A 128 11.20 -1.57 -9.91
CA GLY A 128 12.39 -1.00 -9.28
C GLY A 128 12.42 -1.26 -7.78
N SER A 129 11.26 -1.12 -7.13
CA SER A 129 11.05 -1.45 -5.72
C SER A 129 11.11 -2.95 -5.47
N GLY A 130 10.73 -3.82 -6.41
CA GLY A 130 10.84 -5.28 -6.32
C GLY A 130 12.28 -5.77 -6.09
N ARG A 131 13.27 -5.04 -6.63
CA ARG A 131 14.69 -5.25 -6.31
C ARG A 131 15.08 -4.72 -4.91
N SER A 132 14.38 -3.69 -4.41
CA SER A 132 14.64 -3.01 -3.13
C SER A 132 13.78 -3.49 -1.95
N LEU A 133 12.70 -4.24 -2.20
CA LEU A 133 11.88 -4.94 -1.21
C LEU A 133 12.70 -6.06 -0.54
N ALA A 134 13.83 -6.44 -1.14
CA ALA A 134 14.65 -7.58 -0.75
C ALA A 134 15.65 -7.33 0.40
N PRO A 135 16.14 -6.10 0.70
CA PRO A 135 16.61 -5.85 2.07
C PRO A 135 16.64 -4.35 2.46
N ALA A 136 15.55 -3.81 2.99
CA ALA A 136 15.61 -2.57 3.79
C ALA A 136 15.91 -2.91 5.27
N LEU A 137 17.01 -3.62 5.51
CA LEU A 137 17.63 -3.85 6.81
C LEU A 137 19.15 -3.86 6.61
N ARG A 138 19.78 -2.69 6.79
CA ARG A 138 21.12 -2.59 7.37
C ARG A 138 21.00 -1.76 8.63
#